data_AF-A0A7C4XVN8-F1
#
_entry.id   AF-A0A7C4XVN8-F1
#
_cell.length_a   1.000
_cell.length_b   1.000
_cell.length_c   1.000
_cell.angle_alpha   90.00
_cell.angle_beta   90.00
_cell.angle_gamma   90.00
#
_symmetry.space_group_name_H-M   'P 1'
#
loop_
_entity.id
_entity.type
_entity.pdbx_description
1 polymer ?
#
loop_
_entity_poly.entity_id
_entity_poly.type
_entity_poly.pdbx_seq_one_letter_code
_entity_poly.pdbx_strand_id
1 'polypeptide(L)' 'GTKAAAGLGLYAVKRLIERYGGEVRVEDNEPCGVVFVIRLMRV' A
#
# COMPACT_ATOMS: atom_id res chain seq x y z
N GLY A 1 12.21 15.72 13.08
CA GLY A 1 10.75 15.68 13.32
C GLY A 1 10.07 14.95 12.19
N THR A 2 10.11 13.63 12.18
CA THR A 2 9.42 12.82 11.17
C THR A 2 7.97 12.71 11.58
N LYS A 3 7.11 13.55 11.00
CA LYS A 3 5.66 13.37 11.09
C LYS A 3 5.34 12.05 10.40
N ALA A 4 5.25 10.96 11.16
CA ALA A 4 4.57 9.77 10.71
C ALA A 4 3.14 10.23 10.39
N ALA A 5 2.83 10.39 9.09
CA ALA A 5 1.47 10.65 8.66
C ALA A 5 0.60 9.56 9.31
N ALA A 6 -0.45 9.95 10.04
CA ALA A 6 -1.18 9.16 11.03
C ALA A 6 -1.93 7.92 10.47
N GLY A 7 -1.29 7.10 9.64
CA GLY A 7 -1.90 6.03 8.84
C GLY A 7 -2.73 6.53 7.64
N LEU A 8 -2.99 7.85 7.54
CA LEU A 8 -3.88 8.42 6.52
C LEU A 8 -3.40 8.23 5.09
N GLY A 9 -2.10 8.31 4.83
CA GLY A 9 -1.54 8.15 3.48
C GLY A 9 -1.76 6.75 2.93
N LEU A 10 -1.43 5.72 3.72
CA LEU A 10 -1.59 4.32 3.31
C LEU A 10 -3.08 3.93 3.23
N TYR A 11 -3.92 4.47 4.12
CA TYR A 11 -5.36 4.30 4.04
C TYR A 11 -5.94 4.88 2.74
N ALA A 12 -5.52 6.09 2.34
CA ALA A 12 -5.94 6.71 1.09
C ALA A 12 -5.54 5.87 -0.13
N VAL A 13 -4.29 5.38 -0.15
CA VAL A 13 -3.78 4.50 -1.22
C VAL A 13 -4.58 3.20 -1.32
N LYS A 14 -4.82 2.52 -0.19
CA LYS A 14 -5.64 1.30 -0.13
C LYS A 14 -7.02 1.51 -0.71
N ARG A 15 -7.72 2.57 -0.27
CA ARG A 15 -9.07 2.91 -0.74
C ARG A 15 -9.12 3.25 -2.22
N LEU A 16 -8.09 3.91 -2.74
CA LEU A 16 -7.99 4.23 -4.16
C LEU A 16 -7.86 2.96 -5.00
N ILE A 17 -6.93 2.08 -4.62
CA ILE A 17 -6.67 0.83 -5.36
C ILE A 17 -7.89 -0.09 -5.34
N GLU A 18 -8.55 -0.26 -4.18
CA GLU A 18 -9.80 -1.01 -4.06
C GLU A 18 -10.91 -0.46 -4.95
N ARG A 19 -11.04 0.87 -5.05
CA ARG A 19 -12.06 1.52 -5.89
C ARG A 19 -11.87 1.19 -7.38
N TYR A 20 -10.64 1.04 -7.84
CA TYR A 20 -10.33 0.65 -9.22
C TYR A 20 -10.29 -0.88 -9.42
N GLY A 21 -10.78 -1.66 -8.44
CA GLY A 21 -10.79 -3.12 -8.51
C GLY A 21 -9.42 -3.76 -8.38
N GLY A 22 -8.41 -3.00 -7.95
CA GLY A 22 -7.08 -3.51 -7.66
C GLY A 22 -6.95 -4.07 -6.24
N GLU A 23 -5.75 -4.53 -5.92
CA GLU A 23 -5.41 -5.17 -4.64
C GLU A 23 -4.08 -4.63 -4.09
N VAL A 24 -3.97 -4.56 -2.76
CA VAL A 24 -2.73 -4.24 -2.04
C VAL A 24 -2.43 -5.35 -1.03
N ARG A 25 -1.20 -5.86 -1.04
CA ARG A 25 -0.67 -6.82 -0.05
C ARG A 25 0.61 -6.29 0.58
N VAL A 26 0.92 -6.81 1.76
CA VAL A 26 2.13 -6.49 2.52
C VAL A 26 2.91 -7.78 2.70
N GLU A 27 4.18 -7.75 2.34
CA GLU A 27 5.10 -8.88 2.43
C GLU A 27 6.36 -8.47 3.22
N ASP A 28 6.96 -9.42 3.91
CA ASP A 28 8.24 -9.22 4.58
C ASP A 28 9.36 -9.09 3.55
N ASN A 29 10.41 -8.34 3.89
CA ASN A 29 11.62 -8.23 3.08
C ASN A 29 12.84 -8.75 3.84
N GLU A 30 13.72 -9.45 3.15
CA GLU A 30 15.04 -9.82 3.68
C GLU A 30 16.13 -8.82 3.26
N PRO A 31 17.08 -8.50 4.16
CA PRO A 31 17.18 -8.93 5.55
C PRO A 31 16.27 -8.16 6.52
N CYS A 32 15.70 -7.03 6.08
CA CYS A 32 14.77 -6.23 6.88
C CYS A 32 13.92 -5.32 5.99
N GLY A 33 12.75 -4.94 6.50
CA GLY A 33 11.83 -3.99 5.85
C GLY A 33 10.51 -4.63 5.46
N VAL A 34 9.79 -3.95 4.58
CA VAL A 34 8.44 -4.33 4.13
C VAL A 34 8.28 -4.03 2.65
N VAL A 35 7.66 -4.94 1.91
CA VAL A 35 7.28 -4.75 0.51
C VAL A 35 5.77 -4.58 0.43
N PHE A 36 5.33 -3.54 -0.28
CA PHE A 36 3.93 -3.37 -0.66
C PHE A 36 3.74 -3.83 -2.09
N VAL A 37 2.96 -4.89 -2.29
CA VAL A 37 2.64 -5.41 -3.62
C VAL A 37 1.29 -4.88 -4.06
N ILE A 38 1.26 -4.17 -5.20
CA ILE A 38 0.03 -3.58 -5.77
C ILE A 38 -0.31 -4.31 -7.06
N ARG A 39 -1.54 -4.81 -7.17
CA ARG A 39 -2.09 -5.39 -8.40
C ARG A 39 -3.19 -4.50 -8.94
N LEU A 40 -3.06 -4.06 -10.18
CA LEU A 40 -4.05 -3.23 -10.86
C LEU A 40 -4.69 -4.02 -12.01
N MET A 41 -5.97 -3.76 -12.26
CA MET A 41 -6.66 -4.31 -13.42
C MET A 41 -6.20 -3.57 -14.69
N ARG A 42 -5.98 -4.32 -15.76
CA ARG A 42 -5.69 -3.73 -17.07
C ARG A 42 -7.02 -3.32 -17.71
N VAL A 43 -7.08 -2.09 -18.19
CA VAL A 43 -8.18 -1.56 -19.01
C VAL A 43 -8.03 -1.94 -20.48
#